data_AF-U6CN33-F1
#
_entry.id   AF-U6CN33-F1
#
_cell.length_a   1.000
_cell.length_b   1.000
_cell.length_c   1.000
_cell.angle_alpha   90.00
_cell.angle_beta   90.00
_cell.angle_gamma   90.00
#
_symmetry.space_group_name_H-M   'P 1'
#
loop_
_entity.id
_entity.type
_entity.pdbx_description
1 polymer ?
#
loop_
_entity_poly.entity_id
_entity_poly.type
_entity_poly.pdbx_seq_one_letter_code
_entity_poly.pdbx_strand_id
1 'polypeptide(L)'
;MQRLRHYAGSPMGDHHSLVSSQASPCPKEANRALLNDSSCWTIIGTEAVEFSFSPSLAWTREPVTPVPLLNTLELSGGGDVATLELHGENFHSGLKVWFGDVEAETMYRYSGRLPWAAEDRGARHRNS
;
A
#
# COMPACT_ATOMS: atom_id res chain seq x y z
N MET A 1 -37.52 6.88 10.45
CA MET A 1 -36.46 7.91 10.63
C MET A 1 -35.28 7.28 11.34
N GLN A 2 -34.13 7.19 10.68
CA GLN A 2 -32.90 6.64 11.28
C GLN A 2 -32.26 7.77 12.11
N ARG A 3 -32.24 7.61 13.44
CA ARG A 3 -31.68 8.60 14.37
C ARG A 3 -30.16 8.54 14.27
N LEU A 4 -29.52 9.61 13.81
CA LEU A 4 -28.06 9.73 13.76
C LEU A 4 -27.53 9.59 15.19
N ARG A 5 -26.73 8.54 15.45
CA ARG A 5 -26.11 8.32 16.76
C ARG A 5 -24.75 9.04 16.76
N HIS A 6 -24.56 9.96 17.69
CA HIS A 6 -23.30 10.66 17.88
C HIS A 6 -22.55 10.07 19.08
N TYR A 7 -21.23 9.94 18.95
CA TYR A 7 -20.36 9.42 19.98
C TYR A 7 -19.43 10.52 20.49
N ALA A 8 -19.23 10.56 21.79
CA ALA A 8 -18.39 11.49 22.51
C ALA A 8 -17.23 10.74 23.18
N GLY A 9 -16.06 11.36 23.26
CA GLY A 9 -14.99 10.91 24.15
C GLY A 9 -15.30 11.29 25.60
N SER A 10 -15.14 10.35 26.54
CA SER A 10 -15.23 10.62 27.99
C SER A 10 -13.84 10.78 28.61
N PRO A 11 -13.56 11.89 29.34
CA PRO A 11 -12.28 12.08 30.04
C PRO A 11 -12.23 11.48 31.46
N MET A 12 -13.23 10.70 31.89
CA MET A 12 -13.24 10.14 33.25
C MET A 12 -12.29 8.93 33.38
N GLY A 13 -11.07 9.18 33.86
CA GLY A 13 -10.08 8.18 34.29
C GLY A 13 -9.15 7.64 33.20
N ASP A 14 -8.22 6.76 33.56
CA ASP A 14 -7.21 6.11 32.69
C ASP A 14 -7.82 5.18 31.60
N HIS A 15 -9.11 5.33 31.29
CA HIS A 15 -9.82 4.56 30.27
C HIS A 15 -10.54 5.50 29.30
N HIS A 16 -9.97 5.66 28.11
CA HIS A 16 -10.65 6.30 27.00
C HIS A 16 -11.78 5.40 26.50
N SER A 17 -13.02 5.84 26.72
CA SER A 17 -14.22 5.13 26.27
C SER A 17 -15.05 5.99 25.32
N LEU A 18 -15.66 5.33 24.34
CA LEU A 18 -16.65 5.93 23.43
C LEU A 18 -18.03 5.86 24.08
N VAL A 19 -18.70 7.00 24.22
CA VAL A 19 -20.02 7.10 24.85
C VAL A 19 -21.01 7.71 23.87
N SER A 20 -22.24 7.18 23.79
CA SER A 20 -23.30 7.83 23.02
C SER A 20 -23.86 9.04 23.78
N SER A 21 -23.97 10.18 23.10
CA SER A 21 -24.54 11.39 23.70
C SER A 21 -25.74 11.87 22.90
N GLN A 22 -26.77 12.32 23.60
CA GLN A 22 -27.97 12.87 22.96
C GLN A 22 -27.74 14.35 22.62
N ALA A 23 -27.87 14.69 21.34
CA ALA A 23 -27.79 16.07 20.88
C ALA A 23 -29.02 16.88 21.33
N SER A 24 -28.80 18.16 21.64
CA SER A 24 -29.87 19.10 21.98
C SER A 24 -30.41 19.76 20.71
N PRO A 25 -31.73 19.90 20.51
CA PRO A 25 -32.27 20.60 19.35
C PRO A 25 -31.90 22.09 19.36
N CYS A 26 -31.62 22.68 18.18
CA CYS A 26 -31.30 24.10 18.07
C CYS A 26 -32.60 24.94 18.14
N PRO A 27 -32.71 25.93 19.05
CA PRO A 27 -33.93 26.75 19.19
C PRO A 27 -34.24 27.62 17.98
N LYS A 28 -33.23 27.97 17.18
CA LYS A 28 -33.33 28.90 16.06
C LYS A 28 -33.49 28.21 14.70
N GLU A 29 -33.07 26.95 14.59
CA GLU A 29 -32.99 26.23 13.31
C GLU A 29 -33.48 24.78 13.49
N ALA A 30 -34.65 24.47 12.92
CA ALA A 30 -35.30 23.17 13.07
C ALA A 30 -34.49 21.99 12.48
N ASN A 31 -33.56 22.26 11.55
CA ASN A 31 -32.70 21.27 10.90
C ASN A 31 -31.29 21.17 11.52
N ARG A 32 -31.03 21.84 12.65
CA ARG A 32 -29.74 21.78 13.36
C ARG A 32 -29.89 21.24 14.77
N ALA A 33 -28.80 20.64 15.25
CA ALA A 33 -28.66 20.22 16.64
C ALA A 33 -27.36 20.77 17.23
N LEU A 34 -27.37 21.06 18.52
CA LEU A 34 -26.21 21.45 19.30
C LEU A 34 -25.50 20.17 19.75
N LEU A 35 -24.23 20.04 19.37
CA LEU A 35 -23.36 18.93 19.73
C LEU A 35 -22.36 19.36 20.80
N ASN A 36 -21.90 18.40 21.61
CA ASN A 36 -20.79 18.62 22.52
C ASN A 36 -19.47 18.63 21.74
N ASP A 37 -18.50 19.42 22.17
CA ASP A 37 -17.17 19.48 21.52
C ASP A 37 -16.48 18.12 21.47
N SER A 38 -16.67 17.27 22.48
CA SER A 38 -16.13 15.90 22.49
C SER A 38 -16.81 14.94 21.52
N SER A 39 -17.89 15.37 20.85
CA SER A 39 -18.56 14.64 19.75
C SER A 39 -18.10 15.09 18.36
N CYS A 40 -17.18 16.07 18.29
CA CYS A 40 -16.60 16.55 17.03
C CYS A 40 -15.34 15.76 16.70
N TRP A 41 -15.38 14.99 15.60
CA TRP A 41 -14.26 14.15 15.16
C TRP A 41 -13.76 14.61 13.79
N THR A 42 -12.44 14.63 13.60
CA THR A 42 -11.82 14.85 12.29
C THR A 42 -11.60 13.51 11.60
N ILE A 43 -12.04 13.40 10.36
CA ILE A 43 -11.80 12.20 9.54
C ILE A 43 -10.56 12.45 8.69
N ILE A 44 -9.60 11.53 8.75
CA ILE A 44 -8.34 11.59 8.00
C ILE A 44 -8.17 10.28 7.23
N GLY A 45 -7.91 10.37 5.92
CA GLY A 45 -7.51 9.23 5.12
C GLY A 45 -6.08 8.83 5.47
N THR A 46 -5.84 7.55 5.76
CA THR A 46 -4.51 7.03 6.07
C THR A 46 -4.20 5.84 5.17
N GLU A 47 -2.93 5.69 4.81
CA GLU A 47 -2.40 4.51 4.14
C GLU A 47 -1.37 3.84 5.06
N ALA A 48 -1.28 2.51 4.98
CA ALA A 48 -0.32 1.72 5.73
C ALA A 48 0.41 0.76 4.79
N VAL A 49 1.73 0.69 4.93
CA VAL A 49 2.58 -0.28 4.23
C VAL A 49 3.30 -1.10 5.28
N GLU A 50 3.16 -2.42 5.20
CA GLU A 50 3.77 -3.37 6.13
C GLU A 50 4.87 -4.16 5.43
N PHE A 51 6.04 -4.27 6.08
CA PHE A 51 7.19 -5.03 5.59
C PHE A 51 7.58 -6.08 6.62
N SER A 52 7.78 -7.32 6.17
CA SER A 52 8.24 -8.44 7.01
C SER A 52 9.55 -9.00 6.46
N PHE A 53 10.56 -9.20 7.32
CA PHE A 53 11.84 -9.82 6.96
C PHE A 53 12.30 -10.80 8.04
N SER A 54 12.94 -11.90 7.62
CA SER A 54 13.59 -12.87 8.50
C SER A 54 15.10 -12.91 8.21
N PRO A 55 15.97 -12.54 9.17
CA PRO A 55 17.40 -12.67 8.98
C PRO A 55 17.80 -14.14 9.17
N SER A 56 17.90 -14.92 8.09
CA SER A 56 18.46 -16.27 8.15
C SER A 56 20.00 -16.22 8.04
N LEU A 57 20.66 -16.72 9.09
CA LEU A 57 22.03 -17.25 9.22
C LEU A 57 23.27 -16.49 8.71
N ALA A 58 23.16 -15.38 7.99
CA ALA A 58 24.30 -14.55 7.64
C ALA A 58 24.03 -13.10 8.02
N TRP A 59 24.98 -12.51 8.75
CA TRP A 59 25.02 -11.07 8.99
C TRP A 59 25.19 -10.39 7.63
N THR A 60 24.10 -9.99 6.98
CA THR A 60 24.18 -9.23 5.74
C THR A 60 24.68 -7.84 6.09
N ARG A 61 25.92 -7.52 5.68
CA ARG A 61 26.53 -6.19 5.84
C ARG A 61 25.85 -5.12 4.99
N GLU A 62 24.97 -5.53 4.08
CA GLU A 62 24.25 -4.63 3.17
C GLU A 62 22.86 -4.27 3.71
N PRO A 63 22.36 -3.06 3.43
CA PRO A 63 21.00 -2.67 3.79
C PRO A 63 19.99 -3.64 3.17
N VAL A 64 18.98 -4.06 3.94
CA VAL A 64 17.84 -4.86 3.43
C VAL A 64 16.90 -4.05 2.53
N THR A 65 17.25 -2.80 2.25
CA THR A 65 16.47 -1.86 1.44
C THR A 65 17.09 -1.68 0.06
N PRO A 66 16.27 -1.54 -0.99
CA PRO A 66 14.81 -1.50 -0.95
C PRO A 66 14.19 -2.90 -0.83
N VAL A 67 13.14 -3.03 -0.01
CA VAL A 67 12.44 -4.31 0.20
C VAL A 67 11.63 -4.64 -1.06
N PRO A 68 11.72 -5.87 -1.59
CA PRO A 68 10.89 -6.30 -2.72
C PRO A 68 9.41 -6.26 -2.35
N LEU A 69 8.61 -5.55 -3.15
CA LEU A 69 7.16 -5.48 -2.98
C LEU A 69 6.50 -6.29 -4.09
N LEU A 70 5.66 -7.25 -3.71
CA LEU A 70 4.88 -8.06 -4.65
C LEU A 70 3.49 -7.46 -4.84
N ASN A 71 3.14 -7.12 -6.08
CA ASN A 71 1.84 -6.54 -6.42
C ASN A 71 0.90 -7.55 -7.09
N THR A 72 1.43 -8.38 -7.99
CA THR A 72 0.62 -9.29 -8.79
C THR A 72 1.35 -10.59 -9.09
N LEU A 73 0.60 -11.68 -9.12
CA LEU A 73 1.04 -13.02 -9.48
C LEU A 73 0.27 -13.48 -10.72
N GLU A 74 0.98 -13.86 -11.77
CA GLU A 74 0.40 -14.38 -13.00
C GLU A 74 0.90 -15.79 -13.26
N LEU A 75 -0.01 -16.76 -13.32
CA LEU A 75 0.34 -18.13 -13.68
C LEU A 75 0.14 -18.32 -15.18
N SER A 76 1.22 -18.68 -15.87
CA SER A 76 1.21 -18.99 -17.30
C SER A 76 1.56 -20.46 -17.54
N GLY A 77 0.94 -21.06 -18.56
CA GLY A 77 1.15 -22.46 -18.94
C GLY A 77 0.07 -23.42 -18.41
N GLY A 78 0.30 -24.72 -18.60
CA GLY A 78 -0.59 -25.80 -18.19
C GLY A 78 -0.06 -27.17 -18.62
N GLY A 79 -0.05 -28.15 -17.70
CA GLY A 79 0.55 -29.47 -17.90
C GLY A 79 1.89 -29.61 -17.17
N ASP A 80 2.91 -30.19 -17.82
CA ASP A 80 4.22 -30.47 -17.21
C ASP A 80 5.09 -29.23 -16.95
N VAL A 81 4.76 -28.09 -17.55
CA VAL A 81 5.49 -26.82 -17.36
C VAL A 81 4.49 -25.71 -17.07
N ALA A 82 4.51 -25.22 -15.83
CA ALA A 82 3.82 -24.01 -15.39
C ALA A 82 4.86 -22.99 -14.92
N THR A 83 4.69 -21.74 -15.30
CA THR A 83 5.58 -20.63 -14.91
C THR A 83 4.76 -19.62 -14.10
N LEU A 84 5.27 -19.23 -12.94
CA LEU A 84 4.70 -18.17 -12.14
C LEU A 84 5.49 -16.88 -12.37
N GLU A 85 4.83 -15.87 -12.93
CA GLU A 85 5.38 -14.53 -13.12
C GLU A 85 5.00 -13.64 -11.92
N LEU A 86 6.00 -12.98 -11.35
CA LEU A 86 5.88 -12.08 -10.21
C LEU A 86 6.05 -10.64 -10.71
N HIS A 87 5.05 -9.79 -10.49
CA HIS A 87 5.09 -8.37 -10.83
C HIS A 87 5.12 -7.53 -9.56
N GLY A 88 6.02 -6.56 -9.54
CA GLY A 88 6.16 -5.66 -8.42
C GLY A 88 7.38 -4.76 -8.53
N GLU A 89 7.83 -4.27 -7.39
CA GLU A 89 8.89 -3.26 -7.28
C GLU A 89 10.13 -3.81 -6.56
N ASN A 90 11.28 -3.19 -6.81
CA ASN A 90 12.55 -3.47 -6.14
C ASN A 90 13.08 -4.91 -6.31
N PHE A 91 12.59 -5.65 -7.31
CA PHE A 91 13.20 -6.93 -7.68
C PHE A 91 14.56 -6.73 -8.33
N HIS A 92 15.52 -7.59 -7.98
CA HIS A 92 16.84 -7.66 -8.58
C HIS A 92 17.26 -9.13 -8.76
N SER A 93 18.30 -9.36 -9.57
CA SER A 93 18.78 -10.70 -9.94
C SER A 93 19.35 -11.54 -8.79
N GLY A 94 19.52 -10.96 -7.60
CA GLY A 94 19.99 -11.66 -6.40
C GLY A 94 18.88 -12.30 -5.57
N LEU A 95 17.61 -12.08 -5.93
CA LEU A 95 16.47 -12.64 -5.20
C LEU A 95 16.16 -14.07 -5.65
N LYS A 96 15.68 -14.87 -4.71
CA LYS A 96 15.19 -16.24 -4.92
C LYS A 96 13.77 -16.37 -4.41
N VAL A 97 12.94 -17.07 -5.17
CA VAL A 97 11.56 -17.40 -4.78
C VAL A 97 11.55 -18.76 -4.10
N TRP A 98 10.78 -18.87 -3.01
CA TRP A 98 10.62 -20.09 -2.23
C TRP A 98 9.14 -20.41 -2.07
N PHE A 99 8.77 -21.68 -2.23
CA PHE A 99 7.43 -22.20 -1.92
C PHE A 99 7.53 -23.06 -0.67
N GLY A 100 7.24 -22.46 0.50
CA GLY A 100 7.52 -23.09 1.78
C GLY A 100 9.02 -23.24 1.99
N ASP A 101 9.51 -24.48 2.06
CA ASP A 101 10.92 -24.85 2.23
C ASP A 101 11.63 -25.23 0.92
N VAL A 102 10.93 -25.14 -0.23
CA VAL A 102 11.48 -25.50 -1.54
C VAL A 102 11.88 -24.23 -2.32
N GLU A 103 13.17 -24.09 -2.64
CA GLU A 103 13.67 -23.03 -3.53
C GLU A 103 13.21 -23.29 -4.97
N ALA A 104 12.66 -22.28 -5.63
CA ALA A 104 12.24 -22.33 -7.03
C ALA A 104 13.33 -21.83 -7.97
N GLU A 105 13.40 -22.40 -9.17
CA GLU A 105 14.19 -21.82 -10.25
C GLU A 105 13.65 -20.43 -10.59
N THR A 106 14.47 -19.40 -10.32
CA THR A 106 14.06 -17.99 -10.40
C THR A 106 14.81 -17.30 -11.53
N MET A 107 14.06 -16.73 -12.48
CA MET A 107 14.59 -15.92 -13.57
C MET A 107 14.18 -14.46 -13.39
N TYR A 108 15.15 -13.58 -13.19
CA TYR A 108 14.90 -12.14 -13.10
C TYR A 108 14.74 -11.52 -14.49
N ARG A 109 13.62 -10.80 -14.70
CA ARG A 109 13.35 -10.04 -15.92
C ARG A 109 13.11 -8.58 -15.56
N TYR A 110 14.00 -7.70 -16.02
CA TYR A 110 13.78 -6.25 -15.87
C TYR A 110 12.72 -5.79 -16.88
N SER A 111 11.54 -5.38 -16.40
CA SER A 111 10.48 -4.78 -17.22
C SER A 111 10.73 -3.28 -17.43
N GLY A 112 11.95 -2.92 -17.82
CA GLY A 112 12.26 -1.55 -18.20
C GLY A 112 11.54 -1.15 -19.48
N ARG A 113 10.51 -0.31 -19.39
CA ARG A 113 10.29 0.67 -20.46
C ARG A 113 11.51 1.57 -20.44
N LEU A 114 12.34 1.49 -21.49
CA LEU A 114 13.41 2.46 -21.73
C LEU A 114 12.79 3.87 -21.68
N PRO A 115 13.23 4.77 -20.78
CA PRO A 115 12.84 6.16 -20.86
C PRO A 115 13.53 6.77 -22.09
N TRP A 116 12.73 7.02 -23.13
CA TRP A 116 12.95 7.91 -24.29
C TRP A 116 14.39 7.99 -24.87
N ALA A 117 14.55 7.45 -26.09
CA ALA A 117 15.18 8.17 -27.21
C ALA A 117 15.01 7.30 -28.47
N ALA A 118 13.91 7.48 -29.18
CA ALA A 118 13.99 7.31 -30.63
C ALA A 118 14.88 8.46 -31.11
N GLU A 119 16.14 8.17 -31.44
CA GLU A 119 16.96 9.12 -32.18
C GLU A 119 16.36 9.21 -33.58
N ASP A 120 15.51 10.23 -33.78
CA ASP A 120 15.07 10.68 -35.08
C ASP A 120 16.32 11.06 -35.90
N ARG A 121 16.78 10.15 -36.76
CA ARG A 121 17.70 10.49 -37.85
C ARG A 121 16.93 10.88 -39.10
N GLY A 122 15.99 11.82 -38.93
CA GLY A 122 15.43 12.62 -39.99
C GLY A 122 16.27 13.88 -40.25
N ALA A 123 16.94 13.90 -41.41
CA ALA A 123 17.35 15.09 -42.14
C ALA A 123 18.28 16.12 -41.46
N ARG A 124 19.59 16.01 -41.77
CA ARG A 124 20.39 17.21 -42.01
C ARG A 124 21.02 17.15 -43.39
N HIS A 125 20.30 17.73 -44.35
CA HIS A 125 20.91 18.28 -45.56
C HIS A 125 22.06 19.21 -45.13
N ARG A 126 23.29 18.92 -45.57
CA ARG A 126 24.35 19.93 -45.70
C ARG A 126 25.46 19.43 -46.62
N ASN A 127 25.34 19.86 -47.87
CA ASN A 127 26.38 20.48 -48.68
C ASN A 127 27.78 19.80 -48.66
N SER A 128 28.10 19.09 -49.75
CA SER A 128 29.20 19.50 -50.64
C SER A 128 29.09 18.82 -52.00
#